data_AF-A0A4U0P2C1-F1
#
_entry.id   AF-A0A4U0P2C1-F1
#
_cell.length_a   1.000
_cell.length_b   1.000
_cell.length_c   1.000
_cell.angle_alpha   90.00
_cell.angle_beta   90.00
_cell.angle_gamma   90.00
#
_symmetry.space_group_name_H-M   'P 1'
#
loop_
_entity.id
_entity.type
_entity.pdbx_description
1 polymer ?
#
loop_
_entity_poly.entity_id
_entity_poly.type
_entity_poly.pdbx_seq_one_letter_code
_entity_poly.pdbx_strand_id
1 'polypeptide(L)'
;MKNTQKKLKAKHFRYLSKEHIKNPDSFLSEIVHQWGLNWSSNFNYLINSSLYPPMRIALDYNYGFIFMQMKQMIEIAFVIIEKCQIDPTSKDKLFQHLGKETFEAEIEDQIILPTKLLSDFCGYKSLKDWYEVTDNLLLARDITDTEEAILDFNVEYIAIRDLLVKLPQALLHIHNKGGIQHYISK
;
A
#
# COMPACT_ATOMS: atom_id res chain seq x y z
N MET A 1 -28.88 5.55 -17.36
CA MET A 1 -27.71 4.85 -17.94
C MET A 1 -27.34 3.69 -17.04
N LYS A 2 -27.28 2.45 -17.55
CA LYS A 2 -26.80 1.31 -16.77
C LYS A 2 -25.29 1.49 -16.59
N ASN A 3 -24.84 1.88 -15.39
CA ASN A 3 -23.42 1.82 -15.02
C ASN A 3 -23.01 0.35 -15.01
N THR A 4 -22.51 -0.15 -16.14
CA THR A 4 -21.83 -1.44 -16.19
C THR A 4 -20.52 -1.29 -15.41
N GLN A 5 -20.57 -1.57 -14.11
CA GLN A 5 -19.38 -1.76 -13.27
C GLN A 5 -18.41 -2.67 -14.04
N LYS A 6 -17.23 -2.14 -14.33
CA LYS A 6 -16.19 -2.85 -15.07
C LYS A 6 -15.73 -3.99 -14.16
N LYS A 7 -16.27 -5.19 -14.38
CA LYS A 7 -16.00 -6.35 -13.53
C LYS A 7 -14.50 -6.55 -13.37
N LEU A 8 -13.98 -6.49 -12.14
CA LEU A 8 -12.58 -6.78 -11.84
C LEU A 8 -12.22 -8.16 -12.39
N LYS A 9 -11.23 -8.22 -13.26
CA LYS A 9 -10.76 -9.47 -13.88
C LYS A 9 -9.40 -9.81 -13.28
N ALA A 10 -9.24 -11.06 -12.86
CA ALA A 10 -8.00 -11.53 -12.27
C ALA A 10 -6.76 -11.32 -13.14
N LYS A 11 -6.91 -11.32 -14.47
CA LYS A 11 -5.81 -11.03 -15.40
C LYS A 11 -5.18 -9.64 -15.26
N HIS A 12 -5.79 -8.72 -14.50
CA HIS A 12 -5.25 -7.38 -14.25
C HIS A 12 -4.34 -7.34 -13.01
N PHE A 13 -4.27 -8.45 -12.27
CA PHE A 13 -3.53 -8.60 -11.02
C PHE A 13 -2.50 -9.71 -11.19
N ARG A 14 -1.27 -9.47 -10.74
CA ARG A 14 -0.12 -10.37 -10.90
C ARG A 14 0.10 -11.23 -9.66
N TYR A 15 -0.22 -10.73 -8.47
CA TYR A 15 0.18 -11.31 -7.19
C TYR A 15 -0.99 -11.80 -6.33
N LEU A 16 -2.22 -11.35 -6.61
CA LEU A 16 -3.43 -11.82 -5.96
C LEU A 16 -4.06 -13.04 -6.65
N SER A 17 -4.60 -13.92 -5.82
CA SER A 17 -5.45 -15.00 -6.28
C SER A 17 -6.81 -14.48 -6.79
N LYS A 18 -7.48 -15.28 -7.62
CA LYS A 18 -8.88 -15.02 -8.03
C LYS A 18 -9.82 -14.91 -6.84
N GLU A 19 -9.54 -15.66 -5.78
CA GLU A 19 -10.36 -15.72 -4.57
C GLU A 19 -10.27 -14.41 -3.80
N HIS A 20 -9.07 -13.88 -3.58
CA HIS A 20 -8.85 -12.59 -2.91
C HIS A 20 -9.45 -11.41 -3.68
N ILE A 21 -9.45 -11.45 -5.01
CA ILE A 21 -10.11 -10.40 -5.83
C ILE A 21 -11.64 -10.47 -5.67
N LYS A 22 -12.20 -11.68 -5.59
CA LYS A 22 -13.63 -11.87 -5.39
C LYS A 22 -14.05 -11.46 -3.98
N ASN A 23 -13.28 -11.89 -2.98
CA ASN A 23 -13.50 -11.68 -1.56
C ASN A 23 -12.25 -11.08 -0.89
N PRO A 24 -12.08 -9.74 -0.93
CA PRO A 24 -10.91 -9.11 -0.33
C PRO A 24 -10.85 -9.26 1.19
N ASP A 25 -11.98 -9.47 1.87
CA ASP A 25 -12.01 -9.67 3.32
C ASP A 25 -11.28 -10.96 3.76
N SER A 26 -11.22 -11.99 2.90
CA SER A 26 -10.45 -13.19 3.21
C SER A 26 -8.95 -12.91 3.18
N PHE A 27 -8.47 -12.08 2.24
CA PHE A 27 -7.08 -11.63 2.22
C PHE A 27 -6.75 -10.79 3.45
N LEU A 28 -7.63 -9.84 3.80
CA LEU A 28 -7.46 -9.04 5.01
C LEU A 28 -7.33 -9.94 6.25
N SER A 29 -8.22 -10.93 6.38
CA SER A 29 -8.17 -11.92 7.46
C SER A 29 -6.84 -12.68 7.46
N GLU A 30 -6.38 -13.20 6.32
CA GLU A 30 -5.10 -13.93 6.21
C GLU A 30 -3.91 -13.08 6.67
N ILE A 31 -3.86 -11.81 6.26
CA ILE A 31 -2.80 -10.88 6.65
C ILE A 31 -2.86 -10.54 8.14
N VAL A 32 -4.05 -10.39 8.71
CA VAL A 32 -4.26 -10.17 10.15
C VAL A 32 -3.66 -11.30 10.97
N HIS A 33 -3.90 -12.55 10.56
CA HIS A 33 -3.32 -13.72 11.24
C HIS A 33 -1.79 -13.72 11.20
N GLN A 34 -1.18 -12.99 10.26
CA GLN A 34 0.26 -12.83 10.13
C GLN A 34 0.81 -11.56 10.81
N TRP A 35 -0.02 -10.75 11.50
CA TRP A 35 0.40 -9.51 12.20
C TRP A 35 1.28 -9.68 13.44
N GLY A 36 1.69 -10.90 13.79
CA GLY A 36 2.91 -11.07 14.57
C GLY A 36 4.12 -10.39 13.91
N LEU A 37 4.05 -10.15 12.59
CA LEU A 37 4.97 -9.34 11.81
C LEU A 37 4.47 -7.88 11.73
N ASN A 38 5.25 -6.93 12.24
CA ASN A 38 4.97 -5.51 12.04
C ASN A 38 5.21 -5.13 10.57
N TRP A 39 4.18 -5.23 9.72
CA TRP A 39 4.30 -4.99 8.28
C TRP A 39 4.78 -3.59 7.94
N SER A 40 4.32 -2.56 8.66
CA SER A 40 4.77 -1.18 8.43
C SER A 40 6.28 -1.05 8.65
N SER A 41 6.80 -1.65 9.73
CA SER A 41 8.25 -1.69 9.99
C SER A 41 9.00 -2.54 8.95
N ASN A 42 8.45 -3.69 8.56
CA ASN A 42 9.04 -4.55 7.54
C ASN A 42 9.09 -3.85 6.17
N PHE A 43 8.04 -3.15 5.77
CA PHE A 43 8.01 -2.37 4.53
C PHE A 43 8.99 -1.19 4.61
N ASN A 44 9.04 -0.50 5.74
CA ASN A 44 10.03 0.55 5.96
C ASN A 44 11.46 0.02 5.83
N TYR A 45 11.76 -1.14 6.44
CA TYR A 45 13.07 -1.76 6.31
C TYR A 45 13.36 -2.20 4.87
N LEU A 46 12.39 -2.84 4.19
CA LEU A 46 12.50 -3.23 2.78
C LEU A 46 12.93 -2.04 1.94
N ILE A 47 12.15 -0.96 1.99
CA ILE A 47 12.32 0.21 1.14
C ILE A 47 13.68 0.87 1.41
N ASN A 48 14.02 1.09 2.69
CA ASN A 48 15.29 1.74 3.03
C ASN A 48 16.50 0.87 2.69
N SER A 49 16.44 -0.44 2.96
CA SER A 49 17.54 -1.38 2.67
C SER A 49 17.71 -1.66 1.17
N SER A 50 16.66 -1.48 0.36
CA SER A 50 16.75 -1.47 -1.11
C SER A 50 17.57 -0.30 -1.61
N LEU A 51 17.33 0.89 -1.07
CA LEU A 51 17.89 2.15 -1.57
C LEU A 51 19.22 2.54 -0.92
N TYR A 52 19.51 1.97 0.26
CA TYR A 52 20.72 2.28 1.02
C TYR A 52 21.36 0.98 1.51
N PRO A 53 22.35 0.42 0.77
CA PRO A 53 23.01 -0.84 1.10
C PRO A 53 23.50 -0.96 2.55
N PRO A 54 24.04 0.11 3.19
CA PRO A 54 24.48 0.02 4.59
C PRO A 54 23.36 -0.29 5.61
N MET A 55 22.08 -0.11 5.26
CA MET A 55 20.95 -0.50 6.11
C MET A 55 20.56 -1.98 6.02
N ARG A 56 21.27 -2.79 5.21
CA ARG A 56 21.05 -4.24 5.08
C ARG A 56 21.65 -5.02 6.26
N ILE A 57 21.26 -4.67 7.49
CA ILE A 57 21.86 -5.18 8.73
C ILE A 57 21.17 -6.44 9.29
N ALA A 58 19.92 -6.70 8.91
CA ALA A 58 19.15 -7.83 9.42
C ALA A 58 19.47 -9.10 8.62
N LEU A 59 20.13 -10.06 9.28
CA LEU A 59 20.60 -11.32 8.68
C LEU A 59 19.48 -12.34 8.45
N ASP A 60 18.42 -12.28 9.26
CA ASP A 60 17.25 -13.17 9.24
C ASP A 60 16.05 -12.57 8.51
N TYR A 61 16.21 -11.39 7.90
CA TYR A 61 15.15 -10.72 7.18
C TYR A 61 14.82 -11.42 5.85
N ASN A 62 13.64 -12.05 5.80
CA ASN A 62 13.16 -12.71 4.58
C ASN A 62 12.60 -11.68 3.57
N TYR A 63 13.52 -11.04 2.85
CA TYR A 63 13.16 -10.00 1.88
C TYR A 63 12.20 -10.49 0.81
N GLY A 64 12.40 -11.68 0.25
CA GLY A 64 11.54 -12.21 -0.82
C GLY A 64 10.09 -12.36 -0.36
N PHE A 65 9.89 -12.84 0.86
CA PHE A 65 8.57 -12.94 1.47
C PHE A 65 7.95 -11.56 1.71
N ILE A 66 8.67 -10.61 2.34
CA ILE A 66 8.12 -9.28 2.61
C ILE A 66 7.82 -8.52 1.31
N PHE A 67 8.68 -8.63 0.30
CA PHE A 67 8.47 -8.03 -1.01
C PHE A 67 7.20 -8.55 -1.68
N MET A 68 6.97 -9.87 -1.61
CA MET A 68 5.74 -10.47 -2.13
C MET A 68 4.50 -9.95 -1.40
N GLN A 69 4.55 -9.87 -0.06
CA GLN A 69 3.45 -9.35 0.76
C GLN A 69 3.14 -7.89 0.44
N MET A 70 4.16 -7.06 0.23
CA MET A 70 3.99 -5.67 -0.23
C MET A 70 3.21 -5.61 -1.53
N LYS A 71 3.61 -6.39 -2.55
CA LYS A 71 2.91 -6.37 -3.84
C LYS A 71 1.48 -6.87 -3.74
N GLN A 72 1.21 -7.88 -2.91
CA GLN A 72 -0.14 -8.36 -2.67
C GLN A 72 -1.02 -7.31 -1.95
N MET A 73 -0.47 -6.60 -0.97
CA MET A 73 -1.17 -5.51 -0.28
C MET A 73 -1.45 -4.32 -1.22
N ILE A 74 -0.53 -3.98 -2.12
CA ILE A 74 -0.76 -2.98 -3.17
C ILE A 74 -1.95 -3.40 -4.03
N GLU A 75 -1.96 -4.64 -4.53
CA GLU A 75 -3.04 -5.12 -5.37
C GLU A 75 -4.38 -5.17 -4.64
N ILE A 76 -4.41 -5.59 -3.36
CA ILE A 76 -5.68 -5.63 -2.62
C ILE A 76 -6.22 -4.22 -2.40
N ALA A 77 -5.34 -3.23 -2.21
CA ALA A 77 -5.75 -1.83 -2.11
C ALA A 77 -6.56 -1.41 -3.34
N PHE A 78 -6.08 -1.74 -4.55
CA PHE A 78 -6.80 -1.45 -5.80
C PHE A 78 -8.11 -2.24 -5.93
N VAL A 79 -8.16 -3.48 -5.45
CA VAL A 79 -9.42 -4.24 -5.39
C VAL A 79 -10.44 -3.56 -4.47
N ILE A 80 -10.02 -3.09 -3.30
CA ILE A 80 -10.87 -2.40 -2.33
C ILE A 80 -11.35 -1.06 -2.90
N ILE A 81 -10.45 -0.26 -3.47
CA ILE A 81 -10.75 1.03 -4.11
C ILE A 81 -11.87 0.88 -5.14
N GLU A 82 -11.76 -0.12 -6.02
CA GLU A 82 -12.74 -0.37 -7.08
C GLU A 82 -14.07 -0.89 -6.52
N LYS A 83 -14.04 -1.77 -5.50
CA LYS A 83 -15.26 -2.33 -4.88
C LYS A 83 -16.02 -1.32 -4.04
N CYS A 84 -15.29 -0.45 -3.34
CA CYS A 84 -15.86 0.60 -2.48
C CYS A 84 -16.07 1.93 -3.24
N GLN A 85 -15.74 1.98 -4.54
CA GLN A 85 -15.88 3.17 -5.38
C GLN A 85 -15.17 4.40 -4.79
N ILE A 86 -13.96 4.19 -4.28
CA ILE A 86 -13.15 5.26 -3.69
C ILE A 86 -12.58 6.11 -4.83
N ASP A 87 -12.95 7.38 -4.87
CA ASP A 87 -12.45 8.31 -5.87
C ASP A 87 -10.97 8.66 -5.61
N PRO A 88 -10.13 8.73 -6.65
CA PRO A 88 -8.74 9.14 -6.50
C PRO A 88 -8.63 10.61 -6.11
N THR A 89 -7.71 10.91 -5.18
CA THR A 89 -7.39 12.30 -4.85
C THR A 89 -6.67 12.95 -6.04
N SER A 90 -7.04 14.18 -6.38
CA SER A 90 -6.43 14.91 -7.50
C SER A 90 -4.98 15.31 -7.17
N LYS A 91 -4.10 15.36 -8.18
CA LYS A 91 -2.65 15.58 -7.98
C LYS A 91 -2.32 16.86 -7.22
N ASP A 92 -3.10 17.91 -7.41
CA ASP A 92 -2.98 19.20 -6.73
C ASP A 92 -3.32 19.13 -5.23
N LYS A 93 -4.09 18.11 -4.80
CA LYS A 93 -4.55 17.91 -3.42
C LYS A 93 -3.83 16.78 -2.68
N LEU A 94 -2.95 16.04 -3.36
CA LEU A 94 -2.17 14.99 -2.73
C LEU A 94 -1.30 15.59 -1.62
N PHE A 95 -1.24 14.89 -0.48
CA PHE A 95 -0.46 15.30 0.70
C PHE A 95 -0.86 16.66 1.30
N GLN A 96 -1.95 17.27 0.85
CA GLN A 96 -2.58 18.38 1.54
C GLN A 96 -3.37 17.81 2.72
N HIS A 97 -2.71 17.69 3.87
CA HIS A 97 -3.39 17.37 5.12
C HIS A 97 -4.31 18.54 5.46
N LEU A 98 -5.60 18.40 5.17
CA LEU A 98 -6.60 19.31 5.71
C LEU A 98 -6.55 19.13 7.22
N GLY A 99 -6.22 20.17 7.99
CA GLY A 99 -6.14 20.06 9.47
C GLY A 99 -7.39 19.46 10.12
N LYS A 100 -8.53 19.51 9.42
CA LYS A 100 -9.76 18.79 9.76
C LYS A 100 -9.60 17.26 9.76
N GLU A 101 -8.95 16.67 8.76
CA GLU A 101 -8.75 15.21 8.67
C GLU A 101 -7.81 14.71 9.78
N THR A 102 -6.76 15.47 10.09
CA THR A 102 -5.87 15.18 11.22
C THR A 102 -6.64 15.25 12.54
N PHE A 103 -7.47 16.27 12.72
CA PHE A 103 -8.31 16.44 13.90
C PHE A 103 -9.40 15.36 14.03
N GLU A 104 -10.02 14.93 12.92
CA GLU A 104 -10.98 13.82 12.91
C GLU A 104 -10.32 12.49 13.26
N ALA A 105 -9.12 12.23 12.75
CA ALA A 105 -8.33 11.07 13.11
C ALA A 105 -7.98 11.07 14.62
N GLU A 106 -7.58 12.21 15.18
CA GLU A 106 -7.31 12.38 16.61
C GLU A 106 -8.55 12.17 17.49
N ILE A 107 -9.72 12.69 17.09
CA ILE A 107 -10.99 12.51 17.83
C ILE A 107 -11.43 11.04 17.85
N GLU A 108 -11.22 10.31 16.77
CA GLU A 108 -11.66 8.93 16.65
C GLU A 108 -10.65 7.91 17.22
N ASP A 109 -9.58 8.38 17.88
CA ASP A 109 -8.41 7.59 18.30
C ASP A 109 -7.81 6.76 17.14
N GLN A 110 -7.85 7.35 15.95
CA GLN A 110 -7.39 6.74 14.71
C GLN A 110 -6.04 7.32 14.33
N ILE A 111 -5.07 6.43 14.20
CA ILE A 111 -3.74 6.79 13.69
C ILE A 111 -3.82 7.14 12.18
N ILE A 112 -4.88 6.68 11.48
CA ILE A 112 -5.03 6.81 10.03
C ILE A 112 -6.51 6.83 9.62
N LEU A 113 -6.82 7.61 8.56
CA LEU A 113 -8.08 7.54 7.79
C LEU A 113 -7.92 6.63 6.55
N PRO A 114 -8.47 5.39 6.54
CA PRO A 114 -8.17 4.42 5.48
C PRO A 114 -8.67 4.84 4.10
N THR A 115 -9.89 5.38 4.02
CA THR A 115 -10.50 5.80 2.75
C THR A 115 -9.69 6.91 2.09
N LYS A 116 -9.20 7.85 2.89
CA LYS A 116 -8.33 8.93 2.43
C LYS A 116 -6.97 8.40 1.97
N LEU A 117 -6.34 7.52 2.76
CA LEU A 117 -5.09 6.89 2.36
C LEU A 117 -5.24 6.15 1.02
N LEU A 118 -6.30 5.35 0.85
CA LEU A 118 -6.58 4.63 -0.39
C LEU A 118 -6.86 5.57 -1.58
N SER A 119 -7.56 6.68 -1.34
CA SER A 119 -7.79 7.73 -2.33
C SER A 119 -6.49 8.40 -2.78
N ASP A 120 -5.58 8.70 -1.84
CA ASP A 120 -4.25 9.23 -2.14
C ASP A 120 -3.40 8.18 -2.87
N PHE A 121 -3.54 6.90 -2.49
CA PHE A 121 -2.78 5.79 -3.08
C PHE A 121 -3.04 5.62 -4.57
N CYS A 122 -4.31 5.63 -5.00
CA CYS A 122 -4.67 5.57 -6.43
C CYS A 122 -4.61 6.92 -7.15
N GLY A 123 -4.71 8.04 -6.42
CA GLY A 123 -4.49 9.39 -6.97
C GLY A 123 -3.04 9.68 -7.31
N TYR A 124 -2.11 9.13 -6.54
CA TYR A 124 -0.67 9.33 -6.71
C TYR A 124 -0.08 8.52 -7.86
N LYS A 125 -0.38 7.22 -7.92
CA LYS A 125 0.15 6.29 -8.93
C LYS A 125 -0.90 5.27 -9.34
N SER A 126 -0.92 4.91 -10.63
CA SER A 126 -1.75 3.79 -11.10
C SER A 126 -1.17 2.46 -10.62
N LEU A 127 -1.95 1.37 -10.66
CA LEU A 127 -1.45 0.03 -10.29
C LEU A 127 -0.22 -0.37 -11.14
N LYS A 128 -0.19 0.03 -12.41
CA LYS A 128 0.96 -0.22 -13.28
C LYS A 128 2.20 0.53 -12.78
N ASP A 129 2.05 1.80 -12.43
CA ASP A 129 3.16 2.62 -11.93
C ASP A 129 3.65 2.11 -10.57
N TRP A 130 2.76 1.56 -9.73
CA TRP A 130 3.15 0.88 -8.49
C TRP A 130 3.98 -0.39 -8.75
N TYR A 131 3.69 -1.15 -9.81
CA TYR A 131 4.58 -2.25 -10.21
C TYR A 131 5.98 -1.72 -10.55
N GLU A 132 6.07 -0.65 -11.35
CA GLU A 132 7.35 -0.02 -11.70
C GLU A 132 8.11 0.45 -10.44
N VAL A 133 7.44 1.06 -9.47
CA VAL A 133 8.04 1.40 -8.16
C VAL A 133 8.63 0.18 -7.47
N THR A 134 7.86 -0.92 -7.35
CA THR A 134 8.34 -2.12 -6.66
C THR A 134 9.46 -2.83 -7.43
N ASP A 135 9.42 -2.83 -8.76
CA ASP A 135 10.47 -3.41 -9.59
C ASP A 135 11.77 -2.60 -9.47
N ASN A 136 11.67 -1.27 -9.42
CA ASN A 136 12.82 -0.39 -9.17
C ASN A 136 13.42 -0.60 -7.77
N LEU A 137 12.60 -0.81 -6.74
CA LEU A 137 13.10 -1.15 -5.39
C LEU A 137 13.87 -2.49 -5.40
N LEU A 138 13.40 -3.48 -6.16
CA LEU A 138 14.10 -4.75 -6.29
C LEU A 138 15.44 -4.57 -7.03
N LEU A 139 15.45 -3.85 -8.14
CA LEU A 139 16.66 -3.56 -8.90
C LEU A 139 17.69 -2.78 -8.09
N ALA A 140 17.26 -1.74 -7.37
CA ALA A 140 18.13 -0.94 -6.50
C ALA A 140 18.76 -1.79 -5.38
N ARG A 141 18.02 -2.79 -4.88
CA ARG A 141 18.54 -3.71 -3.89
C ARG A 141 19.68 -4.59 -4.41
N ASP A 142 19.66 -4.95 -5.69
CA ASP A 142 20.68 -5.80 -6.30
C ASP A 142 21.95 -5.02 -6.71
N ILE A 143 21.88 -3.68 -6.75
CA ILE A 143 23.05 -2.82 -6.94
C ILE A 143 23.84 -2.81 -5.62
N THR A 144 25.09 -3.27 -5.68
CA THR A 144 26.01 -3.37 -4.54
C THR A 144 27.11 -2.32 -4.53
N ASP A 145 27.27 -1.54 -5.60
CA ASP A 145 28.33 -0.53 -5.68
C ASP A 145 28.03 0.64 -4.73
N THR A 146 28.90 0.76 -3.73
CA THR A 146 28.75 1.62 -2.55
C THR A 146 29.07 3.10 -2.81
N GLU A 147 29.62 3.45 -3.97
CA GLU A 147 30.12 4.82 -4.25
C GLU A 147 29.19 5.66 -5.14
N GLU A 148 28.33 5.05 -5.96
CA GLU A 148 27.42 5.77 -6.88
C GLU A 148 25.93 5.67 -6.52
N ALA A 149 25.56 4.75 -5.61
CA ALA A 149 24.16 4.42 -5.34
C ALA A 149 23.52 5.18 -4.17
N ILE A 150 23.96 6.41 -3.87
CA ILE A 150 23.12 7.32 -3.10
C ILE A 150 22.04 7.80 -4.07
N LEU A 151 20.98 6.99 -4.21
CA LEU A 151 19.78 7.38 -4.92
C LEU A 151 19.32 8.72 -4.35
N ASP A 152 19.30 9.74 -5.20
CA ASP A 152 18.88 11.09 -4.86
C ASP A 152 17.49 10.97 -4.23
N PHE A 153 17.41 11.15 -2.90
CA PHE A 153 16.19 11.00 -2.11
C PHE A 153 15.26 12.15 -2.45
N ASN A 154 14.65 12.08 -3.63
CA ASN A 154 13.76 13.09 -4.13
C ASN A 154 12.46 13.10 -3.31
N VAL A 155 11.70 14.19 -3.44
CA VAL A 155 10.39 14.35 -2.78
C VAL A 155 9.43 13.19 -3.12
N GLU A 156 9.60 12.56 -4.30
CA GLU A 156 8.82 11.41 -4.74
C GLU A 156 9.03 10.19 -3.84
N TYR A 157 10.27 9.94 -3.38
CA TYR A 157 10.58 8.84 -2.48
C TYR A 157 9.82 8.95 -1.15
N ILE A 158 9.80 10.15 -0.56
CA ILE A 158 9.15 10.39 0.73
C ILE A 158 7.67 10.01 0.65
N ALA A 159 7.00 10.42 -0.42
CA ALA A 159 5.61 10.10 -0.70
C ALA A 159 5.36 8.59 -0.92
N ILE A 160 6.20 7.95 -1.74
CA ILE A 160 6.14 6.49 -1.98
C ILE A 160 6.26 5.73 -0.65
N ARG A 161 7.28 6.08 0.15
CA ARG A 161 7.54 5.45 1.44
C ARG A 161 6.37 5.65 2.39
N ASP A 162 5.85 6.87 2.52
CA ASP A 162 4.75 7.18 3.43
C ASP A 162 3.50 6.35 3.11
N LEU A 163 3.11 6.31 1.83
CA LEU A 163 1.96 5.54 1.36
C LEU A 163 2.14 4.03 1.58
N LEU A 164 3.31 3.48 1.24
CA LEU A 164 3.57 2.04 1.41
C LEU A 164 3.64 1.64 2.89
N VAL A 165 4.27 2.44 3.75
CA VAL A 165 4.41 2.13 5.18
C VAL A 165 3.06 2.22 5.91
N LYS A 166 2.18 3.14 5.50
CA LYS A 166 0.83 3.29 6.08
C LYS A 166 -0.21 2.33 5.50
N LEU A 167 0.02 1.75 4.32
CA LEU A 167 -0.92 0.84 3.68
C LEU A 167 -1.35 -0.35 4.57
N PRO A 168 -0.44 -1.07 5.27
CA PRO A 168 -0.84 -2.13 6.19
C PRO A 168 -1.80 -1.66 7.29
N GLN A 169 -1.62 -0.44 7.79
CA GLN A 169 -2.48 0.15 8.83
C GLN A 169 -3.88 0.45 8.27
N ALA A 170 -3.99 0.86 7.00
CA ALA A 170 -5.28 1.10 6.35
C ALA A 170 -6.08 -0.20 6.22
N LEU A 171 -5.41 -1.23 5.70
CA LEU A 171 -5.99 -2.56 5.52
C LEU A 171 -6.40 -3.15 6.87
N LEU A 172 -5.58 -2.93 7.90
CA LEU A 172 -5.87 -3.30 9.27
C LEU A 172 -7.13 -2.65 9.80
N HIS A 173 -7.21 -1.33 9.66
CA HIS A 173 -8.36 -0.59 10.11
C HIS A 173 -9.65 -1.06 9.41
N ILE A 174 -9.61 -1.27 8.08
CA ILE A 174 -10.75 -1.77 7.32
C ILE A 174 -11.21 -3.13 7.85
N HIS A 175 -10.27 -4.04 8.10
CA HIS A 175 -10.59 -5.34 8.72
C HIS A 175 -11.28 -5.16 10.07
N ASN A 176 -10.72 -4.35 10.98
CA ASN A 176 -11.23 -4.17 12.33
C ASN A 176 -12.62 -3.52 12.38
N LYS A 177 -13.00 -2.74 11.37
CA LYS A 177 -14.35 -2.16 11.23
C LYS A 177 -15.38 -3.14 10.64
N GLY A 178 -15.02 -4.41 10.45
CA GLY A 178 -15.90 -5.44 9.91
C GLY A 178 -15.74 -5.69 8.41
N GLY A 179 -14.62 -5.27 7.82
CA GLY A 179 -14.28 -5.50 6.43
C GLY A 179 -14.80 -4.43 5.48
N ILE A 180 -14.68 -4.69 4.17
CA ILE A 180 -14.94 -3.70 3.13
C ILE A 180 -16.40 -3.25 3.06
N GLN A 181 -17.35 -4.05 3.56
CA GLN A 181 -18.78 -3.72 3.52
C GLN A 181 -19.14 -2.44 4.28
N HIS A 182 -18.36 -2.09 5.30
CA HIS A 182 -18.55 -0.85 6.05
C HIS A 182 -18.28 0.41 5.19
N TYR A 183 -17.50 0.26 4.12
CA TYR A 183 -17.03 1.35 3.26
C TYR A 183 -17.71 1.38 1.89
N ILE A 184 -18.62 0.43 1.61
CA ILE A 184 -19.43 0.48 0.39
C ILE A 184 -20.50 1.56 0.61
N SER A 185 -20.43 2.63 -0.17
CA SER A 185 -21.47 3.65 -0.24
C SER A 185 -22.83 3.00 -0.53
N LYS A 186 -23.81 3.21 0.37
CA LYS A 186 -25.21 2.84 0.15
C LYS A 186 -25.87 3.74 -0.88
#